data_AF-A0AAU6V347-F1
#
_entry.id   AF-A0AAU6V347-F1
#
_cell.length_a   1.000
_cell.length_b   1.000
_cell.length_c   1.000
_cell.angle_alpha   90.00
_cell.angle_beta   90.00
_cell.angle_gamma   90.00
#
_symmetry.space_group_name_H-M   'P 1'
#
loop_
_entity.id
_entity.type
_entity.pdbx_description
1 polymer ?
#
loop_
_entity_poly.entity_id
_entity_poly.type
_entity_poly.pdbx_seq_one_letter_code
_entity_poly.pdbx_strand_id
1 'polypeptide(L)' 'MGYSIKDLVYNGETHGVHNWSTLEGSQFYWHPDWLHIAEDITGHKATAHIQAKAAKASHEEAKATIVQHLNDKK' A
#
# COMPACT_ATOMS: atom_id res chain seq x y z
N MET A 1 -7.28 -13.64 -11.81
CA MET A 1 -6.67 -13.67 -10.46
C MET A 1 -6.40 -12.24 -10.05
N GLY A 2 -7.20 -11.70 -9.12
CA GLY A 2 -6.97 -10.37 -8.56
C GLY A 2 -6.13 -10.47 -7.29
N TYR A 3 -5.41 -9.40 -6.95
CA TYR A 3 -4.71 -9.31 -5.67
C TYR A 3 -5.74 -9.24 -4.55
N SER A 4 -5.42 -9.82 -3.40
CA SER A 4 -6.21 -9.73 -2.18
C SER A 4 -5.33 -9.26 -1.03
N ILE A 5 -5.95 -8.84 0.08
CA ILE A 5 -5.20 -8.41 1.28
C ILE A 5 -4.28 -9.53 1.80
N LYS A 6 -4.63 -10.79 1.53
CA LYS A 6 -3.81 -11.97 1.89
C LYS A 6 -2.49 -12.06 1.12
N ASP A 7 -2.39 -11.43 -0.04
CA ASP A 7 -1.17 -11.37 -0.84
C ASP A 7 -0.21 -10.28 -0.34
N LEU A 8 -0.67 -9.41 0.56
CA LEU A 8 0.17 -8.42 1.26
C LEU A 8 0.81 -9.05 2.50
N VAL A 9 2.12 -9.17 2.47
CA VAL A 9 2.96 -9.55 3.60
C VAL A 9 3.18 -8.32 4.46
N TYR A 10 2.72 -8.34 5.71
CA TYR A 10 2.97 -7.26 6.66
C TYR A 10 4.36 -7.39 7.28
N ASN A 11 5.20 -6.37 7.06
CA ASN A 11 6.58 -6.33 7.55
C ASN A 11 6.71 -5.63 8.91
N GLY A 12 5.64 -5.01 9.41
CA GLY A 12 5.61 -4.30 10.69
C GLY A 12 5.37 -2.81 10.53
N GLU A 13 5.52 -2.06 11.62
CA GLU A 13 5.46 -0.60 11.63
C GLU A 13 6.79 -0.02 12.12
N THR A 14 7.20 1.08 11.50
CA THR A 14 8.39 1.83 11.92
C THR A 14 8.04 3.31 11.95
N HIS A 15 8.11 3.93 13.12
CA HIS A 15 7.74 5.34 13.33
C HIS A 15 6.30 5.70 12.86
N GLY A 16 5.34 4.78 13.01
CA GLY A 16 3.95 4.97 12.55
C GLY A 16 3.76 4.78 11.05
N VAL A 17 4.82 4.42 10.31
CA VAL A 17 4.74 3.99 8.92
C VAL A 17 4.64 2.46 8.89
N HIS A 18 3.49 1.96 8.48
CA HIS A 18 3.28 0.53 8.26
C HIS A 18 3.92 0.11 6.94
N ASN A 19 4.65 -0.99 6.97
CA ASN A 19 5.28 -1.56 5.79
C ASN A 19 4.59 -2.86 5.41
N TRP A 20 4.20 -2.96 4.14
CA TRP A 20 3.77 -4.19 3.51
C TRP A 20 4.63 -4.48 2.29
N SER A 21 4.70 -5.74 1.90
CA SER A 21 5.32 -6.16 0.65
C SER A 21 4.49 -7.25 -0.01
N THR A 22 4.48 -7.29 -1.33
CA THR A 22 3.87 -8.40 -2.08
C THR A 22 4.91 -9.48 -2.37
N LEU A 23 4.44 -10.69 -2.63
CA LEU A 23 5.30 -11.81 -3.09
C LEU A 23 6.07 -11.50 -4.39
N GLU A 24 5.60 -10.53 -5.17
CA GLU A 24 6.24 -10.07 -6.40
C GLU A 24 7.39 -9.08 -6.19
N GLY A 25 7.64 -8.65 -4.94
CA GLY A 25 8.75 -7.76 -4.60
C GLY A 25 8.39 -6.27 -4.47
N SER A 26 7.15 -5.86 -4.75
CA SER A 26 6.71 -4.49 -4.48
C SER A 26 6.61 -4.22 -2.98
N GLN A 27 7.03 -3.03 -2.55
CA GLN A 27 6.97 -2.57 -1.16
C GLN A 27 5.96 -1.42 -1.04
N PHE A 28 5.23 -1.39 0.07
CA PHE A 28 4.17 -0.42 0.33
C PHE A 28 4.37 0.14 1.73
N TYR A 29 4.53 1.44 1.80
CA TYR A 29 4.71 2.18 3.04
C TYR A 29 3.49 3.05 3.25
N TRP A 30 2.84 2.91 4.40
CA TRP A 30 1.62 3.63 4.70
C TRP A 30 1.70 4.36 6.00
N HIS A 31 1.26 5.59 5.95
CA HIS A 31 1.02 6.44 7.08
C HIS A 31 -0.45 6.90 7.02
N PRO A 32 -1.09 7.20 8.16
CA PRO A 32 -2.43 7.80 8.18
C PRO A 32 -2.55 9.09 7.35
N ASP A 33 -1.43 9.74 7.04
CA ASP A 33 -1.33 10.97 6.25
C ASP A 33 -0.95 10.72 4.77
N TRP A 34 -0.34 9.58 4.42
CA TRP A 34 0.15 9.31 3.05
C TRP A 34 0.36 7.82 2.77
N LEU A 35 0.26 7.41 1.51
CA LEU A 35 0.61 6.06 1.05
C LEU A 35 1.68 6.13 -0.04
N HIS A 36 2.82 5.49 0.22
CA HIS A 36 3.90 5.37 -0.73
C HIS A 36 4.01 3.94 -1.22
N ILE A 37 3.85 3.79 -2.53
CA ILE A 37 3.91 2.51 -3.20
C ILE A 37 5.25 2.48 -3.92
N ALA A 38 6.21 1.76 -3.32
CA ALA A 38 7.53 1.54 -3.87
C ALA A 38 7.48 0.31 -4.79
N GLU A 39 7.15 0.56 -6.05
CA GLU A 39 7.28 -0.43 -7.12
C GLU A 39 8.71 -0.42 -7.63
N ASP A 40 9.49 -1.40 -7.19
CA ASP A 40 10.76 -1.73 -7.83
C ASP A 40 10.41 -2.63 -9.03
N ILE A 41 10.49 -2.15 -10.27
CA ILE A 41 11.59 -2.46 -11.21
C ILE A 41 11.79 -1.32 -12.24
N THR A 42 10.97 -0.26 -12.25
CA THR A 42 11.01 0.79 -13.31
C THR A 42 11.31 2.21 -12.84
N GLY A 43 11.56 2.43 -11.55
CA GLY A 43 11.92 3.75 -11.01
C GLY A 43 10.76 4.75 -10.92
N HIS A 44 9.51 4.32 -11.14
CA HIS A 44 8.33 5.15 -10.99
C HIS A 44 7.84 5.16 -9.54
N LYS A 45 8.05 6.29 -8.86
CA LYS A 45 7.53 6.51 -7.50
C LYS A 45 6.03 6.83 -7.58
N ALA A 46 5.18 5.82 -7.44
CA ALA A 46 3.74 6.04 -7.32
C ALA A 46 3.41 6.44 -5.87
N THR A 47 3.41 7.73 -5.57
CA THR A 47 2.77 8.25 -4.35
C THR A 47 1.27 8.27 -4.56
N ALA A 48 0.55 7.37 -3.91
CA ALA A 48 -0.91 7.36 -3.89
C ALA A 48 -1.40 8.22 -2.73
N HIS A 49 -2.24 9.22 -3.01
CA HIS A 49 -2.92 9.95 -1.94
C HIS A 49 -4.12 9.11 -1.50
N ILE A 50 -4.16 8.68 -0.23
CA ILE A 50 -5.37 8.04 0.29
C ILE A 50 -6.40 9.13 0.52
N GLN A 51 -7.55 9.05 -0.15
CA GLN A 51 -8.73 9.77 0.27
C GLN A 51 -9.28 9.13 1.54
N ALA A 52 -8.75 9.55 2.69
CA ALA A 52 -9.32 9.19 3.97
C ALA A 52 -10.73 9.79 4.08
N LYS A 53 -11.74 8.95 4.33
CA LYS A 53 -13.11 9.44 4.63
C LYS A 53 -13.21 10.06 6.03
N ALA A 54 -12.27 9.73 6.91
CA ALA A 54 -12.12 10.30 8.25
C ALA A 54 -10.90 11.23 8.31
N ALA A 55 -10.64 11.82 9.48
CA ALA A 55 -9.47 12.68 9.71
C ALA A 55 -8.12 12.00 9.39
N LYS A 56 -8.08 10.65 9.40
CA LYS A 56 -6.92 9.81 9.07
C LYS A 56 -7.40 8.54 8.37
N ALA A 57 -6.63 8.05 7.41
CA ALA A 57 -6.91 6.75 6.79
C ALA A 57 -6.77 5.63 7.83
N SER A 58 -7.57 4.58 7.71
CA SER A 58 -7.43 3.37 8.54
C SER A 58 -6.52 2.33 7.89
N HIS A 59 -5.94 1.43 8.68
CA HIS A 59 -5.10 0.33 8.19
C HIS A 59 -5.84 -0.56 7.18
N GLU A 60 -7.15 -0.76 7.37
CA GLU A 60 -8.01 -1.49 6.44
C GLU A 60 -8.21 -0.76 5.11
N GLU A 61 -8.44 0.56 5.15
CA GLU A 61 -8.57 1.39 3.94
C GLU A 61 -7.27 1.43 3.15
N ALA A 62 -6.12 1.46 3.84
CA ALA A 62 -4.81 1.41 3.22
C ALA A 62 -4.59 0.08 2.48
N LYS A 63 -4.86 -1.05 3.15
CA LYS A 63 -4.78 -2.39 2.55
C LYS A 63 -5.71 -2.51 1.34
N ALA A 64 -6.95 -2.00 1.44
CA ALA A 64 -7.89 -1.98 0.34
C ALA A 64 -7.40 -1.13 -0.84
N THR A 65 -6.84 0.05 -0.55
CA THR A 65 -6.27 0.96 -1.57
C THR A 65 -5.09 0.32 -2.30
N ILE A 66 -4.18 -0.32 -1.56
CA ILE A 66 -3.04 -1.04 -2.13
C ILE A 66 -3.53 -2.17 -3.04
N VAL A 67 -4.44 -3.01 -2.54
CA VAL A 67 -5.00 -4.12 -3.33
C VAL A 67 -5.72 -3.61 -4.56
N GLN A 68 -6.50 -2.53 -4.44
CA GLN A 68 -7.19 -1.93 -5.58
C GLN A 68 -6.19 -1.39 -6.60
N HIS A 69 -5.12 -0.71 -6.16
CA HIS A 69 -4.06 -0.22 -7.03
C HIS A 69 -3.35 -1.34 -7.78
N LEU A 70 -3.06 -2.45 -7.09
CA LEU A 70 -2.46 -3.64 -7.70
C LEU A 70 -3.39 -4.31 -8.72
N ASN A 71 -4.70 -4.30 -8.46
CA ASN A 71 -5.69 -4.81 -9.40
C ASN A 71 -5.94 -3.87 -10.60
N ASP A 72 -5.81 -2.55 -10.41
CA ASP A 72 -6.02 -1.53 -11.45
C ASP A 72 -4.86 -1.49 -12.47
N LYS A 73 -3.64 -1.81 -12.03
CA LYS A 73 -2.46 -1.94 -12.91
C LYS A 73 -2.47 -3.19 -13.81
N LYS A 74 -3.49 -4.03 -13.72
CA LYS A 74 -3.57 -5.31 -14.43
C LYS A 74 -4.37 -5.20 -15.72
#